data_AF-A0A8C3EJ38-F1
#
_entry.id   AF-A0A8C3EJ38-F1
#
_cell.length_a   1.000
_cell.length_b   1.000
_cell.length_c   1.000
_cell.angle_alpha   90.00
_cell.angle_beta   90.00
_cell.angle_gamma   90.00
#
_symmetry.space_group_name_H-M   'P 1'
#
loop_
_entity.id
_entity.type
_entity.pdbx_description
1 polymer ?
#
loop_
_entity_poly.entity_id
_entity_poly.type
_entity_poly.pdbx_seq_one_letter_code
_entity_poly.pdbx_strand_id
1 'polypeptide(L)'
;MALKRIQKELSDLQRDPPAHCSAGPVGDDLFHWQATIMGPPDSAYQGGVFFLTVHFPTDYPFKPPKIAFTTKIYHPNINSNGSICLDILRSQWSPALTVSKESSNLELIKKLACAWKDLPASQKQVYEEARKTDWKRYGEQMAAYKAQLTPAQAAALKEERRKQVAKRRSIRAKRELNLLGKPKRARSGFNIFLSENFQESEGISPVAKLKKLFDTWQKLSTSQKQPYLQLAEDDKVRYENEMKSWEAKMIELGREDLVRSKKQRLKKKPAETAKQAETAKASSGGNKAKLKKSEE
;
A
#
# COMPACT_ATOMS: atom_id res chain seq x y z
N MET A 1 29.80 -5.19 3.96
CA MET A 1 29.13 -6.49 3.71
C MET A 1 27.71 -6.51 4.25
N ALA A 2 27.46 -6.09 5.51
CA ALA A 2 26.13 -6.00 6.11
C ALA A 2 25.12 -5.21 5.27
N LEU A 3 25.46 -3.99 4.84
CA LEU A 3 24.56 -3.15 4.05
C LEU A 3 24.08 -3.81 2.75
N LYS A 4 25.00 -4.42 1.99
CA LYS A 4 24.67 -5.15 0.74
C LYS A 4 23.71 -6.33 1.02
N ARG A 5 23.92 -7.03 2.13
CA ARG A 5 23.05 -8.14 2.57
C ARG A 5 21.66 -7.63 2.95
N ILE A 6 21.58 -6.57 3.75
CA ILE A 6 20.32 -5.94 4.18
C ILE A 6 19.52 -5.41 2.98
N GLN A 7 20.17 -4.75 2.01
CA GLN A 7 19.52 -4.26 0.78
C GLN A 7 18.97 -5.40 -0.08
N LYS A 8 19.71 -6.52 -0.17
CA LYS A 8 19.23 -7.72 -0.87
C LYS A 8 18.00 -8.31 -0.18
N GLU A 9 18.03 -8.44 1.15
CA GLU A 9 16.89 -8.94 1.94
C GLU A 9 15.67 -8.01 1.83
N LEU A 10 15.86 -6.70 1.81
CA LEU A 10 14.78 -5.73 1.57
C LEU A 10 14.16 -5.92 0.18
N SER A 11 14.99 -6.12 -0.84
CA SER A 11 14.53 -6.37 -2.22
C SER A 11 13.76 -7.69 -2.34
N ASP A 12 14.24 -8.74 -1.66
CA ASP A 12 13.57 -10.03 -1.62
C ASP A 12 12.20 -9.93 -0.92
N LEU A 13 12.09 -9.20 0.20
CA LEU A 13 10.82 -8.95 0.90
C LEU A 13 9.84 -8.11 0.08
N GLN A 14 10.34 -7.20 -0.76
CA GLN A 14 9.51 -6.43 -1.69
C GLN A 14 9.01 -7.28 -2.86
N ARG A 15 9.84 -8.22 -3.34
CA ARG A 15 9.48 -9.14 -4.43
C ARG A 15 8.49 -10.21 -3.97
N ASP A 16 8.68 -10.77 -2.79
CA ASP A 16 7.87 -11.86 -2.24
C ASP A 16 7.48 -11.56 -0.77
N PRO A 17 6.46 -10.71 -0.56
CA PRO A 17 6.07 -10.30 0.78
C PRO A 17 5.34 -11.43 1.53
N PRO A 18 5.74 -11.76 2.76
CA PRO A 18 5.09 -12.83 3.53
C PRO A 18 3.62 -12.49 3.84
N ALA A 19 2.74 -13.50 3.74
CA ALA A 19 1.28 -13.31 3.81
C ALA A 19 0.76 -12.71 5.14
N HIS A 20 1.48 -12.91 6.24
CA HIS A 20 1.05 -12.49 7.58
C HIS A 20 2.04 -11.58 8.30
N CYS A 21 3.10 -11.14 7.61
CA CYS A 21 4.14 -10.29 8.16
C CYS A 21 4.52 -9.21 7.15
N SER A 22 4.89 -8.03 7.63
CA SER A 22 5.57 -7.02 6.82
C SER A 22 6.74 -6.47 7.61
N ALA A 23 7.88 -6.25 6.97
CA ALA A 23 9.03 -5.61 7.57
C ALA A 23 9.66 -4.62 6.60
N GLY A 24 10.24 -3.54 7.12
CA GLY A 24 10.97 -2.57 6.32
C GLY A 24 11.70 -1.54 7.18
N PRO A 25 12.63 -0.77 6.58
CA PRO A 25 13.39 0.25 7.28
C PRO A 25 12.51 1.37 7.82
N VAL A 26 12.92 1.97 8.93
CA VAL A 26 12.26 3.12 9.54
C VAL A 26 13.03 4.38 9.16
N GLY A 27 12.39 5.24 8.37
CA GLY A 27 13.04 6.45 7.86
C GLY A 27 14.18 6.11 6.90
N ASP A 28 15.33 6.76 7.08
CA ASP A 28 16.50 6.62 6.22
C ASP A 28 17.54 5.61 6.75
N ASP A 29 17.33 5.07 7.96
CA ASP A 29 18.24 4.08 8.54
C ASP A 29 17.92 2.67 8.05
N LEU A 30 18.81 2.11 7.23
CA LEU A 30 18.70 0.75 6.71
C LEU A 30 19.01 -0.33 7.75
N PHE A 31 19.66 0.00 8.88
CA PHE A 31 19.96 -0.94 9.95
C PHE A 31 18.85 -1.02 11.01
N HIS A 32 17.86 -0.12 10.94
CA HIS A 32 16.71 -0.12 11.83
C HIS A 32 15.41 -0.37 11.09
N TRP A 33 14.79 -1.52 11.34
CA TRP A 33 13.56 -1.91 10.69
C TRP A 33 12.40 -2.01 11.68
N GLN A 34 11.21 -1.74 11.17
CA GLN A 34 9.97 -2.05 11.84
C GLN A 34 9.28 -3.21 11.13
N ALA A 35 8.91 -4.21 11.90
CA ALA A 35 8.09 -5.31 11.44
C ALA A 35 6.70 -5.24 12.09
N THR A 36 5.71 -5.70 11.34
CA THR A 36 4.32 -5.87 11.78
C THR A 36 3.93 -7.29 11.47
N ILE A 37 3.35 -7.97 12.45
CA ILE A 37 2.95 -9.36 12.29
C ILE A 37 1.54 -9.55 12.80
N MET A 38 0.76 -10.33 12.06
CA MET A 38 -0.57 -10.75 12.49
C MET A 38 -0.44 -11.97 13.40
N GLY A 39 -1.28 -12.00 14.43
CA GLY A 39 -1.36 -13.15 15.31
C GLY A 39 -1.78 -14.41 14.56
N PRO A 40 -1.11 -15.56 14.79
CA PRO A 40 -1.44 -16.82 14.14
C PRO A 40 -2.89 -17.24 14.40
N PRO A 41 -3.56 -17.88 13.43
CA PRO A 41 -4.80 -18.60 13.70
C PRO A 41 -4.53 -19.70 14.74
N ASP A 42 -5.55 -20.04 15.53
CA ASP A 42 -5.52 -21.09 16.56
C ASP A 42 -4.52 -20.81 17.70
N SER A 43 -4.25 -19.53 17.97
CA SER A 43 -3.42 -19.07 19.09
C SER A 43 -4.15 -18.04 19.95
N ALA A 44 -3.67 -17.83 21.18
CA ALA A 44 -4.16 -16.75 22.05
C ALA A 44 -3.96 -15.34 21.48
N TYR A 45 -3.20 -15.23 20.38
CA TYR A 45 -2.87 -14.00 19.69
C TYR A 45 -3.72 -13.78 18.42
N GLN A 46 -4.60 -14.72 18.06
CA GLN A 46 -5.42 -14.66 16.85
C GLN A 46 -6.18 -13.33 16.73
N GLY A 47 -6.12 -12.73 15.54
CA GLY A 47 -6.71 -11.42 15.25
C GLY A 47 -5.94 -10.21 15.77
N GLY A 48 -4.88 -10.42 16.56
CA GLY A 48 -3.96 -9.38 17.01
C GLY A 48 -3.02 -8.89 15.91
N VAL A 49 -2.55 -7.63 16.03
CA VAL A 49 -1.49 -7.06 15.19
C VAL A 49 -0.37 -6.58 16.11
N PHE A 50 0.81 -7.17 15.93
CA PHE A 50 1.96 -6.97 16.81
C PHE A 50 3.06 -6.23 16.05
N PHE A 51 3.64 -5.23 16.69
CA PHE A 51 4.74 -4.45 16.13
C PHE A 51 6.05 -4.88 16.77
N LEU A 52 7.08 -4.99 15.94
CA LEU A 52 8.43 -5.37 16.33
C LEU A 52 9.41 -4.36 15.77
N THR A 53 10.50 -4.18 16.49
CA THR A 53 11.69 -3.49 16.01
C THR A 53 12.78 -4.52 15.75
N VAL A 54 13.50 -4.33 14.66
CA VAL A 54 14.62 -5.16 14.24
C VAL A 54 15.82 -4.25 14.06
N HIS A 55 16.88 -4.48 14.83
CA HIS A 55 18.13 -3.73 14.72
C HIS A 55 19.24 -4.66 14.23
N PHE A 56 19.80 -4.35 13.07
CA PHE A 56 20.93 -5.08 12.50
C PHE A 56 22.24 -4.56 13.09
N PRO A 57 23.14 -5.42 13.59
CA PRO A 57 24.49 -5.01 13.95
C PRO A 57 25.34 -4.76 12.70
N THR A 58 26.44 -4.02 12.86
CA THR A 58 27.45 -3.77 11.80
C THR A 58 28.05 -5.06 11.24
N ASP A 59 28.12 -6.10 12.08
CA ASP A 59 28.72 -7.40 11.75
C ASP A 59 27.70 -8.37 11.15
N TYR A 60 26.48 -7.92 10.82
CA TYR A 60 25.47 -8.76 10.18
C TYR A 60 25.98 -9.26 8.82
N PRO A 61 25.77 -10.55 8.46
CA PRO A 61 24.97 -11.58 9.12
C PRO A 61 25.74 -12.51 10.09
N PHE A 62 26.99 -12.20 10.45
CA PHE A 62 27.77 -13.03 11.38
C PHE A 62 27.27 -12.94 12.82
N LYS A 63 26.69 -11.80 13.19
CA LYS A 63 25.91 -11.65 14.42
C LYS A 63 24.41 -11.55 14.11
N PRO A 64 23.53 -12.12 14.95
CA PRO A 64 22.09 -12.03 14.77
C PRO A 64 21.58 -10.59 14.89
N PRO A 65 20.45 -10.27 14.23
CA PRO A 65 19.75 -9.02 14.47
C PRO A 65 19.09 -9.05 15.85
N LYS A 66 19.01 -7.89 16.51
CA LYS A 66 18.26 -7.73 17.75
C LYS A 66 16.80 -7.49 17.41
N ILE A 67 15.93 -8.44 17.76
CA ILE A 67 14.49 -8.36 17.53
C ILE A 67 13.79 -8.18 18.87
N ALA A 68 12.94 -7.17 18.97
CA ALA A 68 12.11 -6.92 20.15
C ALA A 68 10.68 -6.53 19.76
N PHE A 69 9.70 -7.02 20.50
CA PHE A 69 8.33 -6.56 20.38
C PHE A 69 8.17 -5.17 20.98
N THR A 70 7.68 -4.23 20.18
CA THR A 70 7.22 -2.92 20.66
C THR A 70 5.85 -3.03 21.32
N THR A 71 5.01 -3.96 20.84
CA THR A 71 3.76 -4.32 21.50
C THR A 71 4.06 -5.19 22.71
N LYS A 72 3.50 -4.88 23.88
CA LYS A 72 3.67 -5.72 25.07
C LYS A 72 3.03 -7.09 24.84
N ILE A 73 3.82 -8.16 24.95
CA ILE A 73 3.36 -9.54 24.76
C ILE A 73 3.68 -10.35 26.02
N TYR A 74 2.68 -11.09 26.49
CA TYR A 74 2.82 -12.07 27.56
C TYR A 74 3.14 -13.42 26.94
N HIS A 75 4.39 -13.86 27.05
CA HIS A 75 4.86 -15.12 26.48
C HIS A 75 6.11 -15.60 27.23
N PRO A 76 6.32 -16.91 27.44
CA PRO A 76 7.50 -17.45 28.13
C PRO A 76 8.84 -17.03 27.55
N ASN A 77 8.93 -17.00 26.22
CA ASN A 77 10.13 -16.58 25.50
C ASN A 77 10.20 -15.07 25.21
N ILE A 78 9.37 -14.23 25.85
CA ILE A 78 9.40 -12.76 25.68
C ILE A 78 9.52 -12.12 27.06
N ASN A 79 10.55 -11.29 27.25
CA ASN A 79 10.72 -10.59 28.52
C ASN A 79 9.84 -9.32 28.60
N SER A 80 9.84 -8.65 29.75
CA SER A 80 9.08 -7.40 29.98
C SER A 80 9.44 -6.27 29.02
N ASN A 81 10.65 -6.30 28.45
CA ASN A 81 11.16 -5.31 27.51
C ASN A 81 10.88 -5.71 26.04
N GLY A 82 10.13 -6.79 25.81
CA GLY A 82 9.77 -7.29 24.49
C GLY A 82 10.88 -8.06 23.77
N SER A 83 12.05 -8.26 24.38
CA SER A 83 13.15 -9.03 23.79
C SER A 83 12.81 -10.51 23.73
N ILE A 84 13.16 -11.15 22.61
CA ILE A 84 12.83 -12.53 22.33
C ILE A 84 13.99 -13.44 22.74
N CYS A 85 13.69 -14.44 23.57
CA CYS A 85 14.62 -15.39 24.14
C CYS A 85 14.45 -16.74 23.41
N LEU A 86 14.93 -16.81 22.17
CA LEU A 86 14.93 -18.02 21.34
C LEU A 86 16.34 -18.33 20.85
N ASP A 87 16.69 -19.61 20.80
CA ASP A 87 18.06 -20.05 20.53
C ASP A 87 18.49 -19.76 19.10
N ILE A 88 17.55 -19.65 18.16
CA ILE A 88 17.81 -19.22 16.78
C ILE A 88 18.32 -17.77 16.69
N LEU A 89 18.06 -16.94 17.71
CA LEU A 89 18.60 -15.58 17.82
C LEU A 89 19.81 -15.52 18.78
N ARG A 90 20.32 -16.69 19.20
CA ARG A 90 21.45 -16.86 20.11
C ARG A 90 22.42 -17.91 19.58
N SER A 91 22.48 -19.09 20.21
CA SER A 91 23.46 -20.14 19.93
C SER A 91 23.25 -20.87 18.60
N GLN A 92 22.04 -20.90 18.07
CA GLN A 92 21.70 -21.55 16.80
C GLN A 92 21.66 -20.56 15.62
N TRP A 93 22.11 -19.32 15.81
CA TRP A 93 22.21 -18.36 14.72
C TRP A 93 23.29 -18.80 13.72
N SER A 94 22.97 -18.77 12.44
CA SER A 94 23.95 -18.93 11.37
C SER A 94 23.78 -17.85 10.31
N PRO A 95 24.86 -17.41 9.63
CA PRO A 95 24.77 -16.43 8.53
C PRO A 95 23.91 -16.86 7.34
N ALA A 96 23.60 -18.16 7.24
CA ALA A 96 22.69 -18.75 6.27
C ALA A 96 21.22 -18.45 6.60
N LEU A 97 20.89 -18.24 7.88
CA LEU A 97 19.59 -17.75 8.29
C LEU A 97 19.39 -16.34 7.74
N THR A 98 18.32 -16.19 6.96
CA THR A 98 17.92 -14.93 6.31
C THR A 98 16.61 -14.45 6.90
N VAL A 99 16.41 -13.13 6.98
CA VAL A 99 15.10 -12.56 7.29
C VAL A 99 14.07 -12.89 6.18
N SER A 100 14.53 -13.25 4.98
CA SER A 100 13.68 -13.42 3.79
C SER A 100 13.14 -14.84 3.55
N LYS A 101 13.88 -15.94 3.81
CA LYS A 101 13.44 -17.28 3.35
C LYS A 101 13.33 -18.37 4.42
N GLU A 102 14.29 -18.49 5.33
CA GLU A 102 14.35 -19.64 6.26
C GLU A 102 14.31 -19.23 7.74
N SER A 103 14.41 -17.94 8.04
CA SER A 103 14.18 -17.35 9.37
C SER A 103 13.34 -16.09 9.25
N SER A 104 12.26 -16.21 8.48
CA SER A 104 11.25 -15.16 8.46
C SER A 104 10.69 -14.96 9.87
N ASN A 105 10.29 -13.74 10.18
CA ASN A 105 9.45 -13.40 11.33
C ASN A 105 8.27 -14.38 11.54
N LEU A 106 7.83 -15.05 10.45
CA LEU A 106 6.82 -16.10 10.47
C LEU A 106 7.31 -17.40 11.13
N GLU A 107 8.54 -17.87 10.87
CA GLU A 107 9.12 -19.05 11.55
C GLU A 107 9.39 -18.77 13.03
N LEU A 108 9.87 -17.56 13.36
CA LEU A 108 10.02 -17.12 14.74
C LEU A 108 8.68 -17.20 15.48
N ILE A 109 7.61 -16.73 14.84
CA ILE A 109 6.27 -16.76 15.41
C ILE A 109 5.66 -18.14 15.46
N LYS A 110 5.89 -19.00 14.45
CA LYS A 110 5.48 -20.41 14.53
C LYS A 110 6.13 -21.06 15.73
N LYS A 111 7.44 -20.85 15.95
CA LYS A 111 8.15 -21.38 17.14
C LYS A 111 7.60 -20.82 18.45
N LEU A 112 7.31 -19.52 18.53
CA LEU A 112 6.64 -18.92 19.69
C LEU A 112 5.23 -19.53 19.90
N ALA A 113 4.43 -19.64 18.85
CA ALA A 113 3.08 -20.21 18.93
C ALA A 113 3.09 -21.68 19.36
N CYS A 114 4.03 -22.49 18.85
CA CYS A 114 4.23 -23.87 19.30
C CYS A 114 4.65 -23.91 20.78
N ALA A 115 5.66 -23.11 21.17
CA ALA A 115 6.09 -23.04 22.57
C ALA A 115 4.96 -22.62 23.52
N TRP A 116 4.09 -21.69 23.10
CA TRP A 116 2.88 -21.35 23.84
C TRP A 116 1.88 -22.51 23.87
N LYS A 117 1.64 -23.19 22.75
CA LYS A 117 0.71 -24.32 22.67
C LYS A 117 1.12 -25.44 23.64
N ASP A 118 2.40 -25.78 23.66
CA ASP A 118 2.97 -26.85 24.48
C ASP A 118 3.07 -26.52 25.98
N LEU A 119 2.90 -25.24 26.36
CA LEU A 119 2.98 -24.81 27.75
C LEU A 119 1.79 -25.35 28.60
N PRO A 120 2.02 -25.90 29.80
CA PRO A 120 0.96 -26.33 30.71
C PRO A 120 0.02 -25.18 31.12
N ALA A 121 -1.25 -25.51 31.40
CA ALA A 121 -2.27 -24.53 31.78
C ALA A 121 -1.89 -23.72 33.04
N SER A 122 -1.28 -24.37 34.04
CA SER A 122 -0.82 -23.70 35.27
C SER A 122 0.23 -22.62 34.99
N GLN A 123 1.11 -22.83 34.02
CA GLN A 123 2.13 -21.85 33.62
C GLN A 123 1.51 -20.75 32.75
N LYS A 124 0.56 -21.08 31.88
CA LYS A 124 -0.21 -20.10 31.08
C LYS A 124 -0.99 -19.13 31.97
N GLN A 125 -1.54 -19.63 33.08
CA GLN A 125 -2.36 -18.84 34.01
C GLN A 125 -1.62 -17.60 34.56
N VAL A 126 -0.32 -17.72 34.84
CA VAL A 126 0.51 -16.59 35.30
C VAL A 126 0.51 -15.44 34.29
N TYR A 127 0.64 -15.77 33.00
CA TYR A 127 0.64 -14.80 31.91
C TYR A 127 -0.76 -14.22 31.67
N GLU A 128 -1.81 -15.02 31.83
CA GLU A 128 -3.19 -14.56 31.68
C GLU A 128 -3.60 -13.59 32.80
N GLU A 129 -3.26 -13.88 34.05
CA GLU A 129 -3.51 -12.98 35.18
C GLU A 129 -2.71 -11.69 35.07
N ALA A 130 -1.44 -11.77 34.63
CA ALA A 130 -0.63 -10.59 34.35
C ALA A 130 -1.24 -9.74 33.23
N ARG A 131 -1.79 -10.36 32.18
CA ARG A 131 -2.51 -9.67 31.10
C ARG A 131 -3.79 -8.99 31.62
N LYS A 132 -4.59 -9.67 32.45
CA LYS A 132 -5.83 -9.10 33.04
C LYS A 132 -5.52 -7.89 33.90
N THR A 133 -4.48 -7.99 34.73
CA THR A 133 -4.05 -6.90 35.62
C THR A 133 -3.60 -5.69 34.81
N ASP A 134 -2.77 -5.90 33.79
CA ASP A 134 -2.30 -4.81 32.94
C ASP A 134 -3.40 -4.21 32.08
N TRP A 135 -4.38 -5.00 31.65
CA TRP A 135 -5.56 -4.51 30.95
C TRP A 135 -6.40 -3.54 31.81
N LYS A 136 -6.58 -3.86 33.11
CA LYS A 136 -7.23 -2.95 34.06
C LYS A 136 -6.44 -1.65 34.20
N ARG A 137 -5.13 -1.75 34.44
CA ARG A 137 -4.23 -0.59 34.53
C ARG A 137 -4.26 0.28 33.28
N TYR A 138 -4.22 -0.34 32.09
CA TYR A 138 -4.33 0.37 30.82
C TYR A 138 -5.67 1.08 30.69
N GLY A 139 -6.77 0.44 31.08
CA GLY A 139 -8.10 1.05 31.11
C GLY A 139 -8.14 2.33 31.96
N GLU A 140 -7.59 2.27 33.17
CA GLU A 140 -7.48 3.42 34.08
C GLU A 140 -6.61 4.53 33.50
N GLN A 141 -5.43 4.19 32.98
CA GLN A 141 -4.52 5.15 32.35
C GLN A 141 -5.14 5.82 31.12
N MET A 142 -5.83 5.06 30.27
CA MET A 142 -6.52 5.60 29.10
C MET A 142 -7.72 6.47 29.50
N ALA A 143 -8.42 6.13 30.58
CA ALA A 143 -9.49 6.97 31.11
C ALA A 143 -8.93 8.30 31.63
N ALA A 144 -7.85 8.27 32.42
CA ALA A 144 -7.16 9.45 32.90
C ALA A 144 -6.62 10.31 31.74
N TYR A 145 -5.96 9.70 30.75
CA TYR A 145 -5.47 10.40 29.56
C TYR A 145 -6.59 11.06 28.77
N LYS A 146 -7.72 10.35 28.57
CA LYS A 146 -8.88 10.92 27.87
C LYS A 146 -9.51 12.07 28.64
N ALA A 147 -9.56 12.00 29.96
CA ALA A 147 -10.09 13.07 30.80
C ALA A 147 -9.23 14.35 30.74
N GLN A 148 -7.93 14.24 30.47
CA GLN A 148 -7.02 15.37 30.32
C GLN A 148 -7.08 16.06 28.94
N LEU A 149 -7.71 15.44 27.94
CA LEU A 149 -7.75 15.98 26.58
C LEU A 149 -8.80 17.09 26.45
N THR A 150 -8.43 18.17 25.76
CA THR A 150 -9.43 19.17 25.34
C THR A 150 -10.31 18.61 24.21
N PRO A 151 -11.55 19.11 24.04
CA PRO A 151 -12.41 18.68 22.93
C PRO A 151 -11.75 18.80 21.54
N ALA A 152 -10.93 19.84 21.34
CA ALA A 152 -10.19 20.05 20.09
C ALA A 152 -9.09 18.98 19.88
N GLN A 153 -8.31 18.65 20.90
CA GLN A 153 -7.29 17.60 20.82
C GLN A 153 -7.92 16.22 20.60
N ALA A 154 -9.04 15.93 21.27
CA ALA A 154 -9.77 14.68 21.08
C ALA A 154 -10.33 14.55 19.65
N ALA A 155 -10.85 15.64 19.07
CA ALA A 155 -11.31 15.68 17.69
C ALA A 155 -10.15 15.46 16.70
N ALA A 156 -9.01 16.12 16.90
CA ALA A 156 -7.82 15.95 16.07
C ALA A 156 -7.29 14.51 16.11
N LEU A 157 -7.21 13.89 17.29
CA LEU A 157 -6.79 12.49 17.44
C LEU A 157 -7.74 11.52 16.72
N LYS A 158 -9.05 11.78 16.80
CA LYS A 158 -10.07 10.99 16.09
C LYS A 158 -9.93 11.12 14.58
N GLU A 159 -9.65 12.33 14.07
CA GLU A 159 -9.40 12.57 12.66
C GLU A 159 -8.13 11.87 12.16
N GLU A 160 -7.03 11.98 12.91
CA GLU A 160 -5.76 11.31 12.59
C GLU A 160 -5.94 9.79 12.54
N ARG A 161 -6.60 9.20 13.54
CA ARG A 161 -6.93 7.76 13.54
C ARG A 161 -7.78 7.38 12.33
N ARG A 162 -8.75 8.21 11.94
CA ARG A 162 -9.57 7.98 10.73
C ARG A 162 -8.71 8.01 9.46
N LYS A 163 -7.79 8.97 9.33
CA LYS A 163 -6.84 9.06 8.20
C LYS A 163 -5.94 7.84 8.13
N GLN A 164 -5.38 7.41 9.25
CA GLN A 164 -4.52 6.22 9.31
C GLN A 164 -5.27 4.93 8.93
N VAL A 165 -6.47 4.71 9.47
CA VAL A 165 -7.29 3.55 9.12
C VAL A 165 -7.69 3.58 7.65
N ALA A 166 -8.07 4.74 7.10
CA ALA A 166 -8.38 4.89 5.68
C ALA A 166 -7.16 4.59 4.79
N LYS A 167 -5.97 5.06 5.17
CA LYS A 167 -4.71 4.74 4.49
C LYS A 167 -4.39 3.26 4.52
N ARG A 168 -4.53 2.60 5.68
CA ARG A 168 -4.32 1.14 5.80
C ARG A 168 -5.32 0.36 4.93
N ARG A 169 -6.59 0.78 4.93
CA ARG A 169 -7.65 0.16 4.10
C ARG A 169 -7.35 0.33 2.61
N SER A 170 -6.91 1.50 2.16
CA SER A 170 -6.57 1.74 0.75
C SER A 170 -5.36 0.93 0.29
N ILE A 171 -4.33 0.80 1.14
CA ILE A 171 -3.16 -0.05 0.87
C ILE A 171 -3.58 -1.52 0.76
N ARG A 172 -4.41 -2.01 1.70
CA ARG A 172 -4.91 -3.40 1.67
C ARG A 172 -5.71 -3.67 0.39
N ALA A 173 -6.65 -2.79 0.05
CA ALA A 173 -7.44 -2.91 -1.17
C ALA A 173 -6.55 -2.89 -2.43
N LYS A 174 -5.53 -2.02 -2.48
CA LYS A 174 -4.59 -2.00 -3.61
C LYS A 174 -3.78 -3.29 -3.73
N ARG A 175 -3.30 -3.85 -2.61
CA ARG A 175 -2.59 -5.14 -2.60
C ARG A 175 -3.49 -6.27 -3.10
N GLU A 176 -4.73 -6.33 -2.63
CA GLU A 176 -5.71 -7.31 -3.08
C GLU A 176 -5.93 -7.22 -4.59
N LEU A 177 -6.15 -6.01 -5.13
CA LEU A 177 -6.31 -5.82 -6.58
C LEU A 177 -5.06 -6.22 -7.38
N ASN A 178 -3.86 -5.98 -6.84
CA ASN A 178 -2.62 -6.42 -7.47
C ASN A 178 -2.51 -7.95 -7.49
N LEU A 179 -2.87 -8.64 -6.39
CA LEU A 179 -2.89 -10.10 -6.31
C LEU A 179 -3.90 -10.72 -7.28
N LEU A 180 -5.05 -10.06 -7.47
CA LEU A 180 -6.06 -10.45 -8.46
C LEU A 180 -5.66 -10.10 -9.90
N GLY A 181 -4.45 -9.56 -10.13
CA GLY A 181 -3.96 -9.23 -11.46
C GLY A 181 -4.75 -8.14 -12.17
N LYS A 182 -5.29 -7.16 -11.43
CA LYS A 182 -6.10 -6.09 -12.03
C LYS A 182 -5.30 -5.30 -13.08
N PRO A 183 -5.81 -5.15 -14.32
CA PRO A 183 -5.14 -4.41 -15.39
C PRO A 183 -4.72 -3.00 -14.98
N LYS A 184 -3.50 -2.60 -15.38
CA LYS A 184 -3.02 -1.23 -15.22
C LYS A 184 -3.83 -0.30 -16.14
N ARG A 185 -4.16 0.88 -15.62
CA ARG A 185 -4.91 1.90 -16.36
C ARG A 185 -4.22 2.26 -17.68
N ALA A 186 -5.02 2.65 -18.67
CA ALA A 186 -4.54 3.19 -19.93
C ALA A 186 -3.57 4.36 -19.69
N ARG A 187 -2.42 4.34 -20.36
CA ARG A 187 -1.41 5.38 -20.33
C ARG A 187 -1.85 6.57 -21.17
N SER A 188 -1.60 7.78 -20.69
CA SER A 188 -1.75 8.99 -21.51
C SER A 188 -0.54 9.17 -22.43
N GLY A 189 -0.68 9.96 -23.50
CA GLY A 189 0.46 10.27 -24.38
C GLY A 189 1.64 10.89 -23.63
N PHE A 190 1.37 11.71 -22.62
CA PHE A 190 2.43 12.22 -21.75
C PHE A 190 3.10 11.12 -20.92
N ASN A 191 2.37 10.11 -20.43
CA ASN A 191 3.00 8.99 -19.70
C ASN A 191 3.92 8.16 -20.61
N ILE A 192 3.55 8.01 -21.88
CA ILE A 192 4.35 7.30 -22.89
C ILE A 192 5.62 8.10 -23.20
N PHE A 193 5.46 9.40 -23.48
CA PHE A 193 6.59 10.33 -23.63
C PHE A 193 7.53 10.28 -22.42
N LEU A 194 6.98 10.33 -21.20
CA LEU A 194 7.77 10.21 -19.98
C LEU A 194 8.53 8.89 -19.92
N SER A 195 7.90 7.74 -20.21
CA SER A 195 8.58 6.45 -20.14
C SER A 195 9.73 6.31 -21.13
N GLU A 196 9.66 6.97 -22.28
CA GLU A 196 10.72 6.93 -23.30
C GLU A 196 11.85 7.91 -23.01
N ASN A 197 11.53 9.08 -22.44
CA ASN A 197 12.48 10.18 -22.26
C ASN A 197 13.07 10.24 -20.84
N PHE A 198 12.58 9.42 -19.91
CA PHE A 198 13.12 9.37 -18.56
C PHE A 198 14.38 8.48 -18.51
N GLN A 199 15.54 9.09 -18.74
CA GLN A 199 16.85 8.42 -18.60
C GLN A 199 17.36 8.46 -17.15
N GLU A 200 17.85 7.33 -16.66
CA GLU A 200 18.53 7.20 -15.37
C GLU A 200 19.96 7.77 -15.45
N SER A 201 20.09 9.09 -15.49
CA SER A 201 21.38 9.77 -15.28
C SER A 201 21.62 10.13 -13.81
N GLU A 202 22.86 10.01 -13.34
CA GLU A 202 23.26 10.45 -12.00
C GLU A 202 23.21 11.99 -11.88
N GLY A 203 22.79 12.50 -10.72
CA GLY A 203 22.97 13.92 -10.34
C GLY A 203 21.75 14.84 -10.37
N ILE A 204 20.60 14.45 -10.96
CA ILE A 204 19.37 15.26 -10.91
C ILE A 204 18.28 14.49 -10.16
N SER A 205 17.65 15.14 -9.16
CA SER A 205 16.50 14.56 -8.43
C SER A 205 15.39 14.14 -9.38
N PRO A 206 14.75 12.96 -9.19
CA PRO A 206 13.63 12.50 -10.02
C PRO A 206 12.50 13.53 -10.18
N VAL A 207 12.25 14.34 -9.14
CA VAL A 207 11.25 15.41 -9.16
C VAL A 207 11.63 16.53 -10.14
N ALA A 208 12.90 16.94 -10.13
CA ALA A 208 13.41 17.96 -11.04
C ALA A 208 13.43 17.46 -12.49
N LYS A 209 13.74 16.18 -12.71
CA LYS A 209 13.65 15.54 -14.04
C LYS A 209 12.21 15.54 -14.57
N LEU A 210 11.25 15.15 -13.73
CA LEU A 210 9.83 15.13 -14.10
C LEU A 210 9.34 16.53 -14.49
N LYS A 211 9.74 17.56 -13.72
CA LYS A 211 9.42 18.96 -14.02
C LYS A 211 9.99 19.38 -15.39
N LYS A 212 11.27 19.08 -15.64
CA LYS A 212 11.92 19.36 -16.93
C LYS A 212 11.19 18.69 -18.10
N LEU A 213 10.87 17.40 -17.97
CA LEU A 213 10.16 16.66 -19.02
C LEU A 213 8.75 17.18 -19.24
N PHE A 214 8.06 17.61 -18.18
CA PHE A 214 6.76 18.27 -18.30
C PHE A 214 6.86 19.58 -19.08
N ASP A 215 7.86 20.41 -18.78
CA ASP A 215 8.10 21.67 -19.50
C ASP A 215 8.44 21.41 -20.98
N THR A 216 9.24 20.38 -21.26
CA THR A 216 9.53 19.93 -22.63
C THR A 216 8.26 19.51 -23.35
N TRP A 217 7.42 18.67 -22.71
CA TRP A 217 6.14 18.24 -23.28
C TRP A 217 5.22 19.42 -23.60
N GLN A 218 5.15 20.43 -22.74
CA GLN A 218 4.32 21.62 -23.02
C GLN A 218 4.78 22.36 -24.28
N LYS A 219 6.10 22.46 -24.49
CA LYS A 219 6.70 23.15 -25.64
C LYS A 219 6.63 22.36 -26.96
N LEU A 220 6.38 21.05 -26.92
CA LEU A 220 6.24 20.25 -28.13
C LEU A 220 5.01 20.68 -28.96
N SER A 221 5.19 20.76 -30.27
CA SER A 221 4.11 21.05 -31.21
C SER A 221 3.09 19.91 -31.28
N THR A 222 1.93 20.20 -31.85
CA THR A 222 0.87 19.19 -32.03
C THR A 222 1.35 18.01 -32.87
N SER A 223 2.15 18.24 -33.91
CA SER A 223 2.72 17.18 -34.77
C SER A 223 3.72 16.31 -34.00
N GLN A 224 4.57 16.90 -33.17
CA GLN A 224 5.51 16.16 -32.32
C GLN A 224 4.81 15.31 -31.26
N LYS A 225 3.63 15.73 -30.80
CA LYS A 225 2.80 14.98 -29.84
C LYS A 225 2.01 13.84 -30.48
N GLN A 226 1.73 13.88 -31.79
CA GLN A 226 0.86 12.91 -32.45
C GLN A 226 1.27 11.45 -32.24
N PRO A 227 2.55 11.05 -32.38
CA PRO A 227 2.93 9.65 -32.19
C PRO A 227 2.57 9.13 -30.80
N TYR A 228 2.82 9.93 -29.75
CA TYR A 228 2.49 9.59 -28.37
C TYR A 228 0.98 9.54 -28.12
N LEU A 229 0.22 10.42 -28.75
CA LEU A 229 -1.24 10.43 -28.64
C LEU A 229 -1.85 9.21 -29.33
N GLN A 230 -1.31 8.79 -30.47
CA GLN A 230 -1.74 7.58 -31.17
C GLN A 230 -1.47 6.34 -30.30
N LEU A 231 -0.26 6.20 -29.76
CA LEU A 231 0.09 5.10 -28.85
C LEU A 231 -0.80 5.09 -27.59
N ALA A 232 -1.26 6.25 -27.12
CA ALA A 232 -2.18 6.34 -26.00
C ALA A 232 -3.59 5.82 -26.35
N GLU A 233 -4.06 6.04 -27.57
CA GLU A 233 -5.33 5.48 -28.04
C GLU A 233 -5.22 3.96 -28.22
N ASP A 234 -4.10 3.45 -28.71
CA ASP A 234 -3.84 2.01 -28.78
C ASP A 234 -3.79 1.37 -27.36
N ASP A 235 -3.12 2.02 -26.40
CA ASP A 235 -3.06 1.54 -25.00
C ASP A 235 -4.43 1.58 -24.29
N LYS A 236 -5.32 2.47 -24.73
CA LYS A 236 -6.71 2.53 -24.28
C LYS A 236 -7.51 1.33 -24.79
N VAL A 237 -7.33 0.93 -26.05
CA VAL A 237 -7.93 -0.30 -26.59
C VAL A 237 -7.44 -1.53 -25.82
N ARG A 238 -6.12 -1.63 -25.58
CA ARG A 238 -5.53 -2.67 -24.72
C ARG A 238 -6.21 -2.72 -23.36
N TYR A 239 -6.28 -1.58 -22.65
CA TYR A 239 -6.89 -1.50 -21.32
C TYR A 239 -8.37 -1.90 -21.34
N GLU A 240 -9.14 -1.52 -22.36
CA GLU A 240 -10.54 -1.91 -22.46
C GLU A 240 -10.71 -3.42 -22.65
N ASN A 241 -9.89 -4.06 -23.47
CA ASN A 241 -9.93 -5.51 -23.70
C ASN A 241 -9.48 -6.30 -22.46
N GLU A 242 -8.38 -5.90 -21.83
CA GLU A 242 -7.91 -6.52 -20.59
C GLU A 242 -8.94 -6.36 -19.47
N MET A 243 -9.56 -5.18 -19.32
CA MET A 243 -10.57 -4.94 -18.29
C MET A 243 -11.84 -5.75 -18.52
N LYS A 244 -12.31 -5.91 -19.77
CA LYS A 244 -13.47 -6.77 -20.06
C LYS A 244 -13.20 -8.21 -19.62
N SER A 245 -12.03 -8.74 -19.98
CA SER A 245 -11.62 -10.11 -19.63
C SER A 245 -11.47 -10.27 -18.11
N TRP A 246 -10.86 -9.29 -17.44
CA TRP A 246 -10.69 -9.30 -15.99
C TRP A 246 -12.02 -9.19 -15.24
N GLU A 247 -12.94 -8.31 -15.69
CA GLU A 247 -14.26 -8.16 -15.07
C GLU A 247 -15.10 -9.45 -15.23
N ALA A 248 -15.05 -10.12 -16.38
CA ALA A 248 -15.68 -11.42 -16.58
C ALA A 248 -15.14 -12.47 -15.58
N LYS A 249 -13.80 -12.56 -15.45
CA LYS A 249 -13.16 -13.44 -14.45
C LYS A 249 -13.58 -13.11 -13.01
N MET A 250 -13.77 -11.84 -12.66
CA MET A 250 -14.22 -11.47 -11.31
C MET A 250 -15.66 -11.90 -11.05
N ILE A 251 -16.54 -11.85 -12.05
CA ILE A 251 -17.92 -12.35 -11.95
C ILE A 251 -17.92 -13.86 -11.73
N GLU A 252 -17.12 -14.61 -12.50
CA GLU A 252 -16.98 -16.07 -12.32
C GLU A 252 -16.49 -16.45 -10.91
N LEU A 253 -15.63 -15.63 -10.31
CA LEU A 253 -15.14 -15.81 -8.94
C LEU A 253 -16.10 -15.26 -7.86
N GLY A 254 -17.29 -14.78 -8.23
CA GLY A 254 -18.28 -14.21 -7.30
C GLY A 254 -17.90 -12.86 -6.69
N ARG A 255 -16.95 -12.14 -7.29
CA ARG A 255 -16.42 -10.83 -6.84
C ARG A 255 -16.98 -9.66 -7.63
N GLU A 256 -18.30 -9.63 -7.76
CA GLU A 256 -19.03 -8.56 -8.48
C GLU A 256 -18.81 -7.17 -7.86
N ASP A 257 -18.46 -7.12 -6.57
CA ASP A 257 -18.08 -5.90 -5.85
C ASP A 257 -16.92 -5.12 -6.49
N LEU A 258 -16.09 -5.82 -7.27
CA LEU A 258 -14.91 -5.26 -7.92
C LEU A 258 -15.14 -4.78 -9.36
N VAL A 259 -16.30 -5.08 -9.94
CA VAL A 259 -16.68 -4.72 -11.32
C VAL A 259 -17.07 -3.24 -11.38
N ARG A 260 -16.67 -2.53 -12.44
CA ARG A 260 -17.00 -1.11 -12.57
C ARG A 260 -18.52 -0.93 -12.79
N SER A 261 -19.16 -0.14 -11.93
CA SER A 261 -20.56 0.24 -12.14
C SER A 261 -20.72 1.11 -13.40
N LYS A 262 -21.64 0.74 -14.31
CA LYS A 262 -21.96 1.49 -15.54
C LYS A 262 -22.37 2.95 -15.28
N LYS A 263 -22.90 3.28 -14.10
CA LYS A 263 -23.31 4.67 -13.73
C LYS A 263 -22.17 5.69 -13.73
N GLN A 264 -20.90 5.29 -13.61
CA GLN A 264 -19.77 6.22 -13.58
C GLN A 264 -19.30 6.71 -14.97
N ARG A 265 -19.57 5.99 -16.08
CA ARG A 265 -19.11 6.40 -17.42
C ARG A 265 -19.83 7.63 -17.97
N LEU A 266 -21.07 7.90 -17.55
CA LEU A 266 -21.89 9.00 -18.08
C LEU A 266 -21.51 10.39 -17.54
N LYS A 267 -20.68 10.50 -16.49
CA LYS A 267 -20.29 11.80 -15.88
C LYS A 267 -18.96 12.39 -16.38
N LYS A 268 -18.28 11.76 -17.35
CA LYS A 268 -17.04 12.28 -17.95
C LYS A 268 -17.10 12.28 -19.48
N LYS A 269 -17.91 13.19 -20.06
CA LYS A 269 -17.60 13.79 -21.36
C LYS A 269 -17.25 15.27 -21.12
N PRO A 270 -16.11 15.79 -21.60
CA PRO A 270 -15.80 17.21 -21.49
C PRO A 270 -16.80 18.04 -22.29
N ALA A 271 -17.35 19.07 -21.66
CA ALA A 271 -18.23 20.06 -22.27
C ALA A 271 -17.43 21.04 -23.14
N GLU A 272 -16.83 20.57 -24.23
CA GLU A 272 -16.08 21.45 -25.15
C GLU A 272 -16.36 21.20 -26.64
N THR A 273 -17.15 20.18 -26.99
CA THR A 273 -17.50 19.90 -28.41
C THR A 273 -18.91 20.34 -28.81
N ALA A 274 -19.68 20.97 -27.92
CA ALA A 274 -21.05 21.42 -28.23
C ALA A 274 -21.15 22.88 -28.71
N LYS A 275 -20.10 23.70 -28.55
CA LYS A 275 -20.14 25.14 -28.92
C LYS A 275 -19.71 25.49 -30.35
N GLN A 276 -19.23 24.52 -31.15
CA GLN A 276 -18.87 24.76 -32.56
C GLN A 276 -19.90 24.26 -33.57
N ALA A 277 -20.96 23.57 -33.13
CA ALA A 277 -22.01 23.08 -34.03
C ALA A 277 -23.23 24.02 -34.15
N GLU A 278 -23.41 24.97 -33.23
CA GLU A 278 -24.52 25.95 -33.28
C GLU A 278 -24.18 27.25 -34.01
N THR A 279 -22.90 27.63 -34.10
CA THR A 279 -22.47 28.84 -34.83
C THR A 279 -22.30 28.64 -36.33
N ALA A 280 -22.31 27.39 -36.83
CA ALA A 280 -22.21 27.09 -38.26
C ALA A 280 -23.57 27.01 -38.98
N LYS A 281 -24.70 27.11 -38.26
CA LYS A 281 -26.06 27.02 -38.85
C LYS A 281 -26.78 28.36 -39.00
N ALA A 282 -26.15 29.47 -38.60
CA ALA A 282 -26.74 30.81 -38.65
C ALA A 282 -26.25 31.69 -39.83
N SER A 283 -25.40 31.17 -40.72
CA SER A 283 -24.81 31.97 -41.82
C SER A 283 -25.17 31.56 -43.25
N SER A 284 -26.13 30.64 -43.47
CA SER A 284 -26.66 30.38 -44.82
C SER A 284 -28.19 30.44 -44.87
N GLY A 285 -28.72 31.57 -45.32
CA GLY A 285 -30.16 31.74 -45.53
C GLY A 285 -30.55 33.13 -46.02
N GLY A 286 -29.81 33.69 -46.97
CA GLY A 286 -30.19 34.94 -47.65
C GLY A 286 -31.16 34.69 -48.81
N ASN A 287 -32.27 35.43 -48.79
CA ASN A 287 -33.11 35.88 -49.91
C ASN A 287 -33.64 34.88 -50.95
N LYS A 288 -34.97 34.67 -50.91
CA LYS A 288 -35.83 34.81 -52.10
C LYS A 288 -37.12 35.53 -51.74
N ALA A 289 -37.39 36.59 -52.48
CA ALA A 289 -38.56 37.44 -52.40
C ALA A 289 -39.74 36.93 -53.26
N LYS A 290 -40.91 37.52 -52.97
CA LYS A 290 -42.11 37.76 -53.80
C LYS A 290 -43.27 36.73 -53.79
N LEU A 291 -44.38 37.18 -53.19
CA LEU A 291 -45.63 37.69 -53.82
C LEU A 291 -46.94 36.98 -53.43
N LYS A 292 -47.91 37.79 -52.93
CA LYS A 292 -49.39 37.73 -53.02
C LYS A 292 -50.09 36.47 -52.43
N LYS A 293 -51.18 36.52 -51.67
CA LYS A 293 -52.47 37.27 -51.77
C LYS A 293 -53.23 37.00 -50.43
N SER A 294 -53.75 38.02 -49.71
CA SER A 294 -55.16 38.46 -49.60
C SER A 294 -56.11 37.60 -48.74
N GLU A 295 -56.78 38.31 -47.80
CA GLU A 295 -58.09 38.03 -47.14
C GLU A 295 -58.10 36.84 -46.16
N GLU A 296 -58.67 36.90 -44.95
CA GLU A 296 -59.71 37.74 -44.32
C GLU A 296 -59.46 37.79 -42.80
#